data_AF-A0A2G3LL51-F1
#
_entry.id   AF-A0A2G3LL51-F1
#
_cell.length_a   1.000
_cell.length_b   1.000
_cell.length_c   1.000
_cell.angle_alpha   90.00
_cell.angle_beta   90.00
_cell.angle_gamma   90.00
#
_symmetry.space_group_name_H-M   'P 1'
#
loop_
_entity.id
_entity.type
_entity.pdbx_description
1 polymer ?
#
loop_
_entity_poly.entity_id
_entity_poly.type
_entity_poly.pdbx_seq_one_letter_code
_entity_poly.pdbx_strand_id
1 'polypeptide(L)' 'MTKTTQPAVELDSKDLPAHCPNPAMPLWSSHPRVFLEFNKDGIAKCPYCGTAYTLKEGASAGHH' A
#
# COMPACT_ATOMS: atom_id res chain seq x y z
N MET A 1 -14.61 13.89 17.95
CA MET A 1 -13.40 13.06 18.06
C MET A 1 -13.61 11.77 17.29
N THR A 2 -13.37 11.74 15.98
CA THR A 2 -13.42 10.50 15.19
C THR A 2 -12.47 10.66 14.00
N LYS A 3 -11.16 10.49 14.21
CA LYS A 3 -10.27 10.15 13.10
C LYS A 3 -10.60 8.71 12.76
N THR A 4 -11.52 8.52 11.81
CA THR A 4 -11.66 7.24 11.11
C THR A 4 -10.31 7.00 10.46
N THR A 5 -9.50 6.16 11.10
CA THR A 5 -8.27 5.62 10.55
C THR A 5 -8.65 4.99 9.22
N GLN A 6 -8.31 5.70 8.14
CA GLN A 6 -8.45 5.21 6.77
C GLN A 6 -7.85 3.79 6.70
N PRO A 7 -8.41 2.87 5.89
CA PRO A 7 -7.91 1.51 5.80
C PRO A 7 -6.48 1.55 5.26
N ALA A 8 -5.51 1.62 6.18
CA ALA A 8 -4.10 1.44 5.88
C ALA A 8 -3.95 -0.04 5.55
N VAL A 9 -3.78 -0.34 4.27
CA VAL A 9 -3.56 -1.71 3.82
C VAL A 9 -2.19 -2.11 4.32
N GLU A 10 -2.17 -2.97 5.32
CA GLU A 10 -0.94 -3.47 5.92
C GLU A 10 -0.36 -4.57 5.02
N LEU A 11 0.90 -4.41 4.61
CA LEU A 11 1.59 -5.30 3.69
C LEU A 11 2.78 -5.97 4.37
N ASP A 12 2.96 -7.24 4.09
CA ASP A 12 4.10 -8.02 4.54
C ASP A 12 5.20 -8.08 3.47
N SER A 13 6.39 -8.59 3.82
CA SER A 13 7.45 -8.87 2.86
C SER A 13 7.01 -9.78 1.71
N LYS A 14 5.99 -10.63 1.94
CA LYS A 14 5.41 -11.51 0.91
C LYS A 14 4.54 -10.77 -0.11
N ASP A 15 4.04 -9.60 0.25
CA ASP A 15 3.24 -8.75 -0.62
C ASP A 15 4.11 -7.76 -1.42
N LEU A 16 5.44 -7.84 -1.27
CA LEU A 16 6.40 -7.06 -2.03
C LEU A 16 6.77 -7.77 -3.35
N PRO A 17 6.91 -7.02 -4.46
CA PRO A 17 6.71 -5.57 -4.57
C PRO A 17 5.23 -5.18 -4.40
N ALA A 18 4.97 -4.10 -3.68
CA ALA A 18 3.59 -3.70 -3.42
C ALA A 18 2.97 -3.04 -4.65
N HIS A 19 1.77 -3.46 -5.01
CA HIS A 19 1.05 -2.91 -6.14
C HIS A 19 -0.38 -2.55 -5.78
N CYS A 20 -0.87 -1.47 -6.38
CA CYS A 20 -2.28 -1.14 -6.42
C CYS A 20 -2.80 -1.29 -7.85
N PRO A 21 -3.89 -2.03 -8.11
CA PRO A 21 -4.71 -2.79 -7.16
C PRO A 21 -4.05 -4.12 -6.73
N ASN A 22 -4.13 -4.43 -5.44
CA ASN A 22 -3.76 -5.72 -4.85
C ASN A 22 -4.86 -6.77 -5.13
N PRO A 23 -4.54 -8.08 -5.08
CA PRO A 23 -5.53 -9.14 -5.34
C PRO A 23 -6.64 -9.25 -4.28
N ALA A 24 -6.48 -8.59 -3.12
CA ALA A 24 -7.48 -8.54 -2.06
C ALA A 24 -8.49 -7.39 -2.22
N MET A 25 -8.27 -6.46 -3.15
CA MET A 25 -9.14 -5.31 -3.37
C MET A 25 -10.22 -5.60 -4.42
N PRO A 26 -11.44 -5.08 -4.24
CA PRO A 26 -12.50 -5.24 -5.22
C PRO A 26 -12.08 -4.61 -6.56
N LEU A 27 -12.29 -5.36 -7.64
CA LEU A 27 -11.87 -5.05 -9.03
C LEU A 27 -12.45 -3.74 -9.62
N TRP A 28 -13.26 -3.00 -8.85
CA TRP A 28 -13.81 -1.70 -9.21
C TRP A 28 -12.76 -0.58 -9.30
N SER A 29 -11.49 -0.87 -8.99
CA SER A 29 -10.36 0.02 -9.20
C SER A 29 -10.11 0.25 -10.70
N SER A 30 -10.81 1.25 -11.26
CA SER A 30 -10.69 1.69 -12.67
C SER A 30 -9.37 2.42 -12.97
N HIS A 31 -8.25 1.98 -12.40
CA HIS A 31 -6.93 2.54 -12.65
C HIS A 31 -5.91 1.43 -12.97
N PRO A 32 -4.86 1.72 -13.76
CA PRO A 32 -3.84 0.75 -14.11
C PRO A 32 -3.02 0.31 -12.88
N ARG A 33 -2.45 -0.91 -12.95
CA ARG A 33 -1.56 -1.43 -11.91
C ARG A 33 -0.33 -0.54 -11.78
N VAL A 34 -0.09 -0.04 -10.57
CA VAL A 34 1.09 0.75 -10.23
C VAL A 34 1.81 0.17 -9.02
N PHE A 35 3.13 0.34 -9.01
CA PHE A 35 4.00 -0.05 -7.92
C PHE A 35 4.03 1.07 -6.89
N LEU A 36 3.91 0.72 -5.62
CA LEU A 36 3.90 1.67 -4.52
C LEU A 36 5.33 1.84 -3.99
N GLU A 37 5.79 3.09 -3.95
CA GLU A 37 7.06 3.44 -3.32
C GLU A 37 6.82 3.79 -1.85
N PHE A 38 7.46 3.03 -0.96
CA PHE A 38 7.39 3.28 0.48
C PHE A 38 8.47 4.26 0.91
N ASN A 39 8.07 5.18 1.79
CA ASN A 39 9.01 6.07 2.47
C ASN A 39 9.80 5.31 3.54
N LYS A 40 10.78 5.98 4.17
CA LYS A 40 11.58 5.42 5.26
C LYS A 40 10.74 4.91 6.45
N ASP A 41 9.56 5.50 6.64
CA ASP A 41 8.58 5.11 7.66
C ASP A 41 7.76 3.86 7.26
N GLY A 42 8.03 3.26 6.09
CA GLY A 42 7.27 2.11 5.59
C GLY A 42 5.85 2.47 5.13
N ILE A 43 5.59 3.73 4.79
CA ILE A 43 4.27 4.21 4.35
C ILE A 43 4.31 4.60 2.87
N ALA A 44 3.34 4.11 2.10
CA ALA A 44 3.11 4.49 0.70
C ALA A 44 1.66 4.92 0.48
N LYS A 45 1.42 5.74 -0.53
CA LYS A 45 0.05 6.12 -0.91
C LYS A 45 -0.12 5.99 -2.42
N CYS A 46 -1.18 5.33 -2.85
CA CYS A 46 -1.46 5.22 -4.27
C CYS A 46 -1.88 6.59 -4.84
N PRO A 47 -1.25 7.09 -5.93
CA PRO A 47 -1.60 8.37 -6.53
C PRO A 47 -2.96 8.37 -7.25
N TYR A 48 -3.52 7.19 -7.52
CA TYR A 48 -4.80 7.05 -8.23
C TYR A 48 -5.99 6.90 -7.28
N CYS A 49 -5.98 5.88 -6.43
CA CYS A 49 -7.11 5.61 -5.53
C CYS A 49 -6.97 6.30 -4.17
N GLY A 50 -5.80 6.85 -3.83
CA GLY A 50 -5.56 7.50 -2.54
C GLY A 50 -5.40 6.54 -1.36
N THR A 51 -5.50 5.22 -1.58
CA THR A 51 -5.31 4.20 -0.54
C THR A 51 -3.91 4.33 0.07
N ALA A 52 -3.88 4.39 1.41
CA ALA A 52 -2.65 4.35 2.19
C ALA A 52 -2.26 2.90 2.44
N TYR A 53 -0.97 2.62 2.30
CA TYR A 53 -0.36 1.33 2.53
C TYR A 53 0.73 1.48 3.56
N THR A 54 0.87 0.49 4.41
CA THR A 54 1.85 0.49 5.49
C THR A 54 2.54 -0.86 5.53
N LEU A 55 3.86 -0.88 5.63
CA LEU A 55 4.64 -2.10 5.78
C LEU A 55 4.57 -2.57 7.23
N LYS A 56 4.44 -3.89 7.44
CA LYS A 56 4.61 -4.49 8.75
C LYS A 56 6.01 -4.25 9.30
N GLU A 57 6.11 -4.23 10.61
CA GLU A 57 7.39 -4.19 11.32
C GLU A 57 8.24 -5.41 10.92
N GLY A 58 9.35 -5.17 10.21
CA GLY A 58 10.20 -6.22 9.63
C GLY A 58 10.03 -6.42 8.11
N ALA A 59 9.05 -5.78 7.48
CA ALA A 59 8.94 -5.73 6.03
C ALA A 59 9.72 -4.54 5.47
N SER A 60 10.81 -4.82 4.74
CA SER A 60 11.60 -3.82 4.04
C SER A 60 11.26 -3.85 2.56
N ALA A 61 10.61 -2.81 2.06
CA ALA A 61 10.58 -2.52 0.62
C ALA A 61 12.00 -2.13 0.21
N GLY A 62 12.81 -3.13 -0.13
CA GLY A 62 14.21 -2.97 -0.46
C GLY A 62 14.39 -1.93 -1.56
N HIS A 63 15.04 -0.83 -1.21
CA HIS A 63 15.71 0.04 -2.16
C HIS A 63 17.10 -0.56 -2.37
N HIS A 64 17.34 -1.17 -3.53
CA HIS A 64 18.68 -1.55 -3.95
C HIS A 64 19.57 -0.31 -4.10
#